data_AF-A0A9K3NR24-F1
#
_entry.id   AF-A0A9K3NR24-F1
#
_cell.length_a   1.000
_cell.length_b   1.000
_cell.length_c   1.000
_cell.angle_alpha   90.00
_cell.angle_beta   90.00
_cell.angle_gamma   90.00
#
_symmetry.space_group_name_H-M   'P 1'
#
loop_
_entity.id
_entity.type
_entity.pdbx_description
1 polymer ?
#
loop_
_entity_poly.entity_id
_entity_poly.type
_entity_poly.pdbx_seq_one_letter_code
_entity_poly.pdbx_strand_id
1 'polypeptide(L)' 'MSNGDIFEKNHDEIDFEFLGNIRGKEWRIQTNIYGNGSTKVGREERYGLWFDPTDDFYQYSILWTHTHIM' A
#
# COMPACT_ATOMS: atom_id res chain seq x y z
N MET A 1 -13.22 4.02 -10.97
CA MET A 1 -13.43 2.66 -10.46
C MET A 1 -12.08 1.99 -10.44
N SER A 2 -11.62 1.54 -9.28
CA SER A 2 -10.37 0.79 -9.09
C SER A 2 -10.52 -0.66 -9.58
N ASN A 3 -9.42 -1.41 -9.58
CA ASN A 3 -9.45 -2.84 -9.87
C ASN A 3 -10.33 -3.59 -8.84
N GLY A 4 -10.26 -3.20 -7.56
CA GLY A 4 -11.11 -3.70 -6.51
C GLY A 4 -12.60 -3.41 -6.71
N ASP A 5 -12.96 -2.25 -7.28
CA ASP A 5 -14.36 -1.92 -7.58
C ASP A 5 -14.95 -2.79 -8.70
N ILE A 6 -14.14 -3.12 -9.71
CA ILE A 6 -14.57 -3.87 -10.90
C ILE A 6 -14.56 -5.38 -10.61
N PHE A 7 -13.61 -5.84 -9.81
CA PHE A 7 -13.37 -7.26 -9.52
C PHE A 7 -13.39 -7.54 -8.02
N GLU A 8 -14.42 -7.07 -7.30
CA GLU A 8 -14.58 -7.12 -5.83
C GLU A 8 -14.10 -8.41 -5.15
N LYS A 9 -14.25 -9.57 -5.81
CA LYS A 9 -13.93 -10.89 -5.25
C LYS A 9 -12.81 -11.63 -5.97
N ASN A 10 -12.23 -11.05 -7.02
CA ASN A 10 -11.26 -11.76 -7.85
C ASN A 10 -10.27 -10.77 -8.49
N HIS A 11 -9.47 -10.13 -7.66
CA HIS A 11 -8.31 -9.35 -8.10
C HIS A 11 -7.09 -9.72 -7.27
N ASP A 12 -5.93 -9.50 -7.89
CA ASP A 12 -4.68 -9.34 -7.18
C ASP A 12 -4.42 -7.83 -7.07
N GLU A 13 -3.87 -7.38 -5.95
CA GLU A 13 -3.59 -5.97 -5.66
C GLU A 13 -2.37 -5.84 -4.75
N ILE A 14 -1.54 -4.83 -5.02
CA ILE A 14 -0.37 -4.48 -4.22
C ILE A 14 -0.53 -3.01 -3.87
N ASP A 15 -0.68 -2.72 -2.58
CA ASP A 15 -1.01 -1.39 -2.11
C ASP A 15 0.18 -0.67 -1.51
N PHE A 16 0.20 0.63 -1.74
CA PHE A 16 1.06 1.59 -1.06
C PHE A 16 0.19 2.76 -0.62
N GLU A 17 -0.21 2.77 0.65
CA GLU A 17 -1.20 3.70 1.17
C GLU A 17 -0.56 4.64 2.20
N PHE A 18 -0.69 5.94 1.96
CA PHE A 18 -0.42 6.95 2.99
C PHE A 18 -1.60 7.01 3.94
N LEU A 19 -1.41 6.51 5.15
CA LEU A 19 -2.43 6.61 6.19
C LEU A 19 -2.44 8.05 6.69
N GLY A 20 -3.55 8.73 6.39
CA GLY A 20 -3.78 10.12 6.75
C GLY A 20 -3.51 10.42 8.23
N ASN A 21 -3.16 11.67 8.48
CA ASN A 21 -2.64 12.10 9.75
C ASN A 21 -3.55 13.15 10.41
N ILE A 22 -3.64 13.15 11.75
CA ILE A 22 -4.18 14.28 12.51
C ILE A 22 -3.01 15.24 12.75
N ARG A 23 -3.22 16.54 12.54
CA ARG A 23 -2.18 17.57 12.70
C ARG A 23 -1.33 17.33 13.95
N GLY A 24 -0.03 17.09 13.77
CA GLY A 24 0.93 16.85 14.84
C GLY A 24 1.21 15.38 15.20
N LYS A 25 0.63 14.38 14.53
CA LYS A 25 1.15 13.00 14.59
C LYS A 25 2.06 12.72 13.40
N GLU A 26 2.68 11.54 13.36
CA GLU A 26 3.56 11.15 12.25
C GLU A 26 2.76 10.44 11.15
N TRP A 27 3.15 10.68 9.90
CA TRP A 27 2.63 9.92 8.77
C TRP A 27 3.03 8.45 8.86
N ARG A 28 2.16 7.57 8.37
CA ARG A 28 2.47 6.15 8.25
C ARG A 28 2.19 5.70 6.84
N ILE A 29 3.01 4.78 6.37
CA ILE A 29 2.76 4.06 5.14
C ILE A 29 2.26 2.68 5.53
N GLN A 30 1.21 2.24 4.84
CA GLN A 30 0.75 0.86 4.86
C GLN A 30 1.05 0.21 3.52
N THR A 31 1.64 -0.97 3.56
CA THR A 31 1.74 -1.86 2.40
C THR A 31 0.75 -3.00 2.57
N ASN A 32 0.24 -3.52 1.46
CA ASN A 32 -0.66 -4.66 1.46
C ASN A 32 -0.49 -5.50 0.20
N ILE A 33 -0.83 -6.79 0.28
CA ILE A 33 -0.84 -7.70 -0.86
C ILE A 33 -2.09 -8.57 -0.81
N TYR A 34 -2.98 -8.38 -1.77
CA TYR A 34 -4.07 -9.28 -2.11
C TYR A 34 -3.67 -10.15 -3.29
N GLY A 35 -4.00 -11.43 -3.22
CA GLY A 35 -3.73 -12.32 -4.34
C GLY A 35 -4.33 -13.71 -4.19
N ASN A 36 -4.26 -14.49 -5.27
CA ASN A 36 -4.77 -15.87 -5.32
C ASN A 36 -6.28 -15.93 -5.00
N GLY A 37 -7.04 -14.95 -5.49
CA GLY A 37 -8.49 -14.85 -5.28
C GLY A 37 -8.92 -14.50 -3.84
N SER A 38 -7.98 -14.19 -2.94
CA SER A 38 -8.28 -13.75 -1.58
C SER A 38 -8.33 -12.23 -1.51
N THR A 39 -9.54 -11.66 -1.44
CA THR A 39 -9.78 -10.22 -1.26
C THR A 39 -10.29 -9.87 0.15
N LYS A 40 -10.45 -10.88 1.03
CA LYS A 40 -11.04 -10.71 2.37
C LYS A 40 -10.03 -10.38 3.47
N VAL A 41 -8.79 -10.81 3.30
CA VAL A 41 -7.72 -10.68 4.29
C VAL A 41 -6.46 -10.23 3.57
N GLY A 42 -5.99 -9.04 3.91
CA GLY A 42 -4.73 -8.51 3.44
C GLY A 42 -3.53 -9.06 4.22
N ARG A 43 -2.35 -8.63 3.82
CA ARG A 43 -1.08 -8.82 4.49
C ARG A 43 -0.52 -7.44 4.87
N GLU A 44 -1.26 -6.73 5.72
CA GLU A 44 -0.95 -5.34 6.04
C GLU A 44 0.31 -5.21 6.89
N GLU A 45 1.26 -4.38 6.45
CA GLU A 45 2.39 -3.93 7.25
C GLU A 45 2.39 -2.40 7.34
N ARG A 46 2.86 -1.85 8.47
CA ARG A 46 2.80 -0.40 8.74
C ARG A 46 4.14 0.13 9.21
N TYR A 47 4.61 1.19 8.56
CA TYR A 47 5.90 1.79 8.82
C TYR A 47 5.78 3.29 9.11
N GLY A 48 6.61 3.76 10.05
CA GLY A 48 6.90 5.18 10.18
C GLY A 48 7.91 5.60 9.12
N LEU A 49 7.86 6.87 8.73
CA LEU A 49 8.84 7.47 7.84
C LEU A 49 9.92 8.18 8.65
N TRP A 50 11.16 8.08 8.17
CA TRP A 50 12.32 8.75 8.76
C TRP A 50 12.49 10.19 8.25
N PHE A 51 11.52 10.68 7.48
CA PHE A 51 11.42 12.02 6.91
C PHE A 51 9.94 12.46 6.90
N ASP A 52 9.68 13.76 6.72
CA ASP A 52 8.31 14.26 6.51
C ASP A 52 7.93 14.10 5.02
N PRO A 53 6.95 13.24 4.67
CA PRO A 53 6.57 13.02 3.27
C PRO A 53 5.86 14.21 2.62
N THR A 54 5.60 15.29 3.36
CA THR A 54 4.93 16.49 2.85
C THR A 54 5.87 17.65 2.50
N ASP A 55 7.15 17.54 2.88
CA ASP A 55 8.13 18.60 2.68
C ASP A 55 8.63 18.69 1.23
N ASP A 56 8.68 17.56 0.51
CA ASP A 56 9.08 17.49 -0.91
C ASP A 56 8.50 16.23 -1.58
N PHE A 57 8.77 16.06 -2.87
CA PHE A 57 8.48 14.83 -3.61
C PHE A 57 9.54 13.77 -3.33
N TYR A 58 9.07 12.56 -3.03
CA TYR A 58 9.91 11.39 -2.82
C TYR A 58 9.53 10.27 -3.79
N GLN A 59 10.48 9.38 -4.06
CA GLN A 59 10.26 8.23 -4.91
C GLN A 59 9.73 7.04 -4.10
N TYR A 60 8.60 6.52 -4.54
CA TYR A 60 8.00 5.27 -4.06
C TYR A 60 7.90 4.33 -5.25
N SER A 61 8.26 3.07 -5.08
CA SER A 61 8.32 2.11 -6.18
C SER A 61 8.01 0.73 -5.66
N ILE A 62 7.35 -0.08 -6.48
CA ILE A 62 7.15 -1.51 -6.25
C ILE A 62 7.94 -2.25 -7.32
N LEU A 63 8.84 -3.13 -6.91
CA LEU A 63 9.46 -4.09 -7.82
C LEU A 63 8.69 -5.41 -7.74
N TRP A 64 7.98 -5.73 -8.81
CA TRP A 64 7.26 -6.98 -8.94
C TRP A 64 7.91 -7.88 -9.99
N THR A 65 8.34 -9.05 -9.55
CA THR A 65 8.92 -10.09 -10.40
C THR A 65 8.19 -11.42 -10.18
N HIS A 66 8.52 -12.42 -11.00
CA HIS A 66 7.93 -13.75 -10.86
C HIS A 66 8.23 -14.44 -9.51
N THR A 67 9.27 -14.01 -8.79
CA THR A 67 9.74 -14.68 -7.57
C THR A 67 9.70 -13.80 -6.32
N HIS A 68 9.62 -12.47 -6.49
CA HIS A 68 9.71 -11.50 -5.40
C HIS A 68 8.83 -10.28 -5.65
N ILE A 69 8.31 -9.73 -4.56
CA ILE A 69 7.74 -8.38 -4.47
C ILE A 69 8.62 -7.63 -3.47
N MET A 70 9.11 -6.45 -3.85
CA MET A 70 9.87 -5.53 -2.99
C MET A 70 9.29 -4.12 -3.08
#